data_AF-A0A972A0B9-F1
#
_entry.id   AF-A0A972A0B9-F1
#
_cell.length_a   1.000
_cell.length_b   1.000
_cell.length_c   1.000
_cell.angle_alpha   90.00
_cell.angle_beta   90.00
_cell.angle_gamma   90.00
#
_symmetry.space_group_name_H-M   'P 1'
#
loop_
_entity.id
_entity.type
_entity.pdbx_description
1 polymer ?
#
loop_
_entity_poly.entity_id
_entity_poly.type
_entity_poly.pdbx_seq_one_letter_code
_entity_poly.pdbx_strand_id
1 'polypeptide(L)'
;MRNNSKYILGAILVIIGILTISGNIERLTAWLVNLTWPMMFVAIGFFFFLGYLSRRPSGAGYLVPAGIFFTLGVTFLLGEMLNSYHLVWPLFIASPAVGLLLLYLFGNRSPGLLVPIGILFTIAGTCFLSELFNLWGVLWPGFIIAPAVGLFLLYIAGNRDPGLLIPVFILTGIAVIFFSIGTMRLIGRYFKYIAGGALIIAGISTILKRPSSRRYDDQNRF
;
A
#
# COMPACT_ATOMS: atom_id res chain seq x y z
N MET A 1 11.64 60.61 22.75
CA MET A 1 11.07 59.71 21.71
C MET A 1 11.24 58.27 22.16
N ARG A 2 10.38 57.77 23.06
CA ARG A 2 10.61 56.52 23.79
C ARG A 2 9.26 55.82 24.01
N ASN A 3 9.26 54.51 23.83
CA ASN A 3 8.27 53.53 24.32
C ASN A 3 7.11 53.03 23.43
N ASN A 4 6.71 53.67 22.32
CA ASN A 4 5.60 53.14 21.50
C ASN A 4 5.90 51.77 20.87
N SER A 5 7.16 51.50 20.51
CA SER A 5 7.58 50.18 19.99
C SER A 5 7.37 49.04 21.00
N LYS A 6 7.53 49.30 22.31
CA LYS A 6 7.31 48.28 23.35
C LYS A 6 5.83 47.98 23.57
N TYR A 7 4.97 48.99 23.47
CA TYR A 7 3.52 48.81 23.56
C TYR A 7 2.95 48.12 22.32
N ILE A 8 3.49 48.44 21.13
CA ILE A 8 3.14 47.75 19.87
C ILE A 8 3.58 46.29 19.92
N LEU A 9 4.81 46.02 20.40
CA LEU A 9 5.33 44.66 20.52
C LEU A 9 4.57 43.84 21.59
N GLY A 10 4.17 44.48 22.70
CA GLY A 10 3.29 43.89 23.71
C GLY A 10 1.88 43.59 23.18
N ALA A 11 1.26 44.52 22.45
CA ALA A 11 -0.05 44.33 21.84
C ALA A 11 -0.03 43.20 20.79
N ILE A 12 1.03 43.11 19.97
CA ILE A 12 1.25 42.01 19.03
C ILE A 12 1.38 40.68 19.79
N LEU A 13 2.14 40.63 20.88
CA LEU A 13 2.27 39.42 21.70
C LEU A 13 0.93 38.97 22.30
N VAL A 14 0.12 39.91 22.80
CA VAL A 14 -1.19 39.62 23.39
C VAL A 14 -2.16 39.12 22.33
N ILE A 15 -2.16 39.74 21.14
CA ILE A 15 -2.98 39.29 20.00
C ILE A 15 -2.55 37.87 19.58
N ILE A 16 -1.25 37.61 19.43
CA ILE A 16 -0.73 36.26 19.12
C ILE A 16 -1.12 35.25 20.22
N GLY A 17 -1.11 35.65 21.50
CA GLY A 17 -1.53 34.80 22.61
C GLY A 17 -3.01 34.45 22.59
N ILE A 18 -3.88 35.44 22.32
CA ILE A 18 -5.32 35.23 22.19
C ILE A 18 -5.65 34.38 20.96
N LEU A 19 -4.96 34.61 19.83
CA LEU A 19 -5.08 33.79 18.64
C LEU A 19 -4.66 32.34 18.92
N THR A 20 -3.56 32.10 19.63
CA THR A 20 -3.10 30.75 20.00
C THR A 20 -4.14 29.98 20.82
N ILE A 21 -4.86 30.64 21.72
CA ILE A 21 -5.90 30.02 22.57
C ILE A 21 -7.20 29.71 21.78
N SER A 22 -7.41 30.38 20.65
CA SER A 22 -8.53 30.09 19.76
C SER A 22 -8.21 28.84 18.95
N GLY A 23 -8.61 27.66 19.45
CA GLY A 23 -8.32 26.33 18.90
C GLY A 23 -8.65 26.08 17.41
N ASN A 24 -9.20 27.07 16.69
CA ASN A 24 -9.27 27.07 15.23
C ASN A 24 -7.88 27.22 14.58
N ILE A 25 -6.94 27.93 15.23
CA ILE A 25 -5.57 28.09 14.72
C ILE A 25 -4.77 26.82 14.93
N GLU A 26 -4.99 26.08 16.02
CA GLU A 26 -4.31 24.80 16.23
C GLU A 26 -4.68 23.79 15.14
N ARG A 27 -5.96 23.73 14.74
CA ARG A 27 -6.39 22.86 13.64
C ARG A 27 -5.82 23.29 12.28
N LEU A 28 -5.82 24.60 12.00
CA LEU A 28 -5.21 25.13 10.77
C LEU A 28 -3.69 24.94 10.76
N THR A 29 -3.03 25.15 11.89
CA THR A 29 -1.57 25.00 12.07
C THR A 29 -1.18 23.55 11.97
N ALA A 30 -1.92 22.63 12.58
CA ALA A 30 -1.71 21.20 12.42
C ALA A 30 -1.87 20.78 10.95
N TRP A 31 -2.91 21.27 10.26
CA TRP A 31 -3.10 20.99 8.83
C TRP A 31 -1.95 21.55 7.98
N LEU A 32 -1.49 22.78 8.25
CA LEU A 32 -0.32 23.37 7.58
C LEU A 32 0.93 22.57 7.85
N VAL A 33 1.20 22.19 9.10
CA VAL A 33 2.41 21.44 9.49
C VAL A 33 2.41 20.06 8.83
N ASN A 34 1.27 19.35 8.86
CA ASN A 34 1.08 18.04 8.22
C ASN A 34 1.27 18.12 6.70
N LEU A 35 0.95 19.25 6.06
CA LEU A 35 1.22 19.47 4.64
C LEU A 35 2.65 19.95 4.36
N THR A 36 3.24 20.73 5.26
CA THR A 36 4.52 21.41 5.04
C THR A 36 5.70 20.45 5.15
N TRP A 37 5.69 19.56 6.14
CA TRP A 37 6.83 18.66 6.37
C TRP A 37 7.06 17.66 5.23
N PRO A 38 6.05 17.00 4.61
CA PRO A 38 6.27 16.10 3.49
C PRO A 38 6.74 16.84 2.23
N MET A 39 6.28 18.08 2.04
CA MET A 39 6.72 18.95 0.95
C MET A 39 8.22 19.26 1.02
N MET A 40 8.82 19.32 2.22
CA MET A 40 10.27 19.44 2.35
C MET A 40 11.01 18.23 1.74
N PHE A 41 10.52 17.01 1.98
CA PHE A 41 11.10 15.80 1.39
C PHE A 41 10.98 15.80 -0.14
N VAL A 42 9.82 16.20 -0.66
CA VAL A 42 9.60 16.38 -2.11
C VAL A 42 10.56 17.42 -2.68
N ALA A 43 10.71 18.56 -2.01
CA ALA A 43 11.63 19.62 -2.43
C ALA A 43 13.09 19.14 -2.44
N ILE A 44 13.53 18.41 -1.42
CA ILE A 44 14.87 17.80 -1.38
C ILE A 44 15.07 16.83 -2.55
N GLY A 45 14.11 15.95 -2.80
CA GLY A 45 14.15 15.04 -3.96
C GLY A 45 14.24 15.80 -5.30
N PHE A 46 13.48 16.88 -5.43
CA PHE A 46 13.53 17.75 -6.60
C PHE A 46 14.88 18.47 -6.76
N PHE A 47 15.51 18.94 -5.68
CA PHE A 47 16.85 19.53 -5.72
C PHE A 47 17.91 18.53 -6.21
N PHE A 48 17.86 17.28 -5.78
CA PHE A 48 18.75 16.24 -6.32
C PHE A 48 18.51 15.99 -7.81
N PHE A 49 17.24 16.01 -8.24
CA PHE A 49 16.91 15.90 -9.66
C PHE A 49 17.46 17.09 -10.48
N LEU A 50 17.37 18.32 -9.97
CA LEU A 50 18.00 19.49 -10.57
C LEU A 50 19.53 19.37 -10.61
N GLY A 51 20.14 18.82 -9.55
CA GLY A 51 21.57 18.53 -9.51
C GLY A 51 22.00 17.55 -10.60
N TYR A 52 21.16 16.55 -10.91
CA TYR A 52 21.36 15.68 -12.08
C TYR A 52 21.27 16.46 -13.40
N LEU A 53 20.25 17.32 -13.59
CA LEU A 53 20.11 18.13 -14.80
C LEU A 53 21.33 19.04 -15.03
N SER A 54 21.86 19.65 -13.97
CA SER A 54 23.00 20.57 -14.05
C SER A 54 24.32 19.88 -14.43
N ARG A 55 24.49 18.61 -14.05
CA ARG A 55 25.74 17.83 -14.27
C ARG A 55 25.58 16.72 -15.31
N ARG A 56 24.62 16.85 -16.24
CA ARG A 56 24.50 15.86 -17.32
C ARG A 56 25.78 15.82 -18.17
N PRO A 57 26.31 14.61 -18.49
CA PRO A 57 25.74 13.27 -18.26
C PRO A 57 26.25 12.54 -17.00
N SER A 58 27.30 13.03 -16.33
CA SER A 58 27.99 12.31 -15.24
C SER A 58 27.24 12.28 -13.90
N GLY A 59 26.18 13.05 -13.74
CA GLY A 59 25.41 13.18 -12.49
C GLY A 59 24.42 12.04 -12.18
N ALA A 60 24.45 10.90 -12.88
CA ALA A 60 23.43 9.85 -12.74
C ALA A 60 23.28 9.32 -11.30
N GLY A 61 24.34 9.37 -10.48
CA GLY A 61 24.28 8.97 -9.08
C GLY A 61 23.29 9.77 -8.22
N TYR A 62 22.95 11.02 -8.61
CA TYR A 62 21.96 11.84 -7.90
C TYR A 62 20.51 11.40 -8.12
N LEU A 63 20.25 10.56 -9.13
CA LEU A 63 18.90 10.09 -9.44
C LEU A 63 18.33 9.14 -8.39
N VAL A 64 19.19 8.33 -7.77
CA VAL A 64 18.79 7.39 -6.71
C VAL A 64 18.26 8.13 -5.48
N PRO A 65 19.02 9.05 -4.84
CA PRO A 65 18.49 9.83 -3.73
C PRO A 65 17.32 10.73 -4.16
N ALA A 66 17.34 11.29 -5.38
CA ALA A 66 16.21 12.07 -5.90
C ALA A 66 14.91 11.26 -5.88
N GLY A 67 14.91 10.05 -6.46
CA GLY A 67 13.75 9.18 -6.50
C GLY A 67 13.29 8.75 -5.11
N ILE A 68 14.22 8.34 -4.23
CA ILE A 68 13.92 7.94 -2.84
C ILE A 68 13.22 9.08 -2.09
N PHE A 69 13.83 10.25 -2.02
CA PHE A 69 13.27 11.39 -1.28
C PHE A 69 11.95 11.88 -1.87
N PHE A 70 11.84 11.88 -3.20
CA PHE A 70 10.59 12.23 -3.87
C PHE A 70 9.46 11.27 -3.50
N THR A 71 9.70 9.96 -3.58
CA THR A 71 8.69 8.96 -3.18
C THR A 71 8.37 8.98 -1.70
N LEU A 72 9.35 9.22 -0.83
CA LEU A 72 9.10 9.36 0.61
C LEU A 72 8.22 10.58 0.87
N GLY A 73 8.51 11.71 0.25
CA GLY A 73 7.69 12.91 0.35
C GLY A 73 6.26 12.67 -0.11
N VAL A 74 6.05 11.97 -1.23
CA VAL A 74 4.72 11.58 -1.72
C VAL A 74 4.05 10.60 -0.75
N THR A 75 4.79 9.62 -0.21
CA THR A 75 4.29 8.63 0.76
C THR A 75 3.79 9.31 2.03
N PHE A 76 4.57 10.24 2.59
CA PHE A 76 4.16 11.00 3.77
C PHE A 76 2.97 11.91 3.47
N LEU A 77 2.96 12.57 2.31
CA LEU A 77 1.83 13.41 1.90
C LEU A 77 0.54 12.58 1.77
N LEU A 78 0.60 11.40 1.15
CA LEU A 78 -0.53 10.48 1.07
C LEU A 78 -0.96 9.97 2.46
N GLY A 79 -0.01 9.67 3.34
CA GLY A 79 -0.28 9.25 4.71
C GLY A 79 -1.08 10.29 5.50
N GLU A 80 -0.67 11.56 5.41
CA GLU A 80 -1.36 12.69 6.03
C GLU A 80 -2.72 12.98 5.37
N MET A 81 -2.81 12.93 4.03
CA MET A 81 -4.06 13.19 3.30
C MET A 81 -5.13 12.12 3.52
N LEU A 82 -4.73 10.85 3.56
CA LEU A 82 -5.62 9.71 3.78
C LEU A 82 -5.84 9.41 5.27
N ASN A 83 -5.07 10.06 6.16
CA ASN A 83 -5.01 9.81 7.59
C ASN A 83 -4.85 8.31 7.95
N SER A 84 -4.24 7.53 7.04
CA SER A 84 -4.26 6.07 7.05
C SER A 84 -2.91 5.50 6.60
N TYR A 85 -1.96 5.45 7.53
CA TYR A 85 -0.61 4.94 7.25
C TYR A 85 -0.56 3.43 6.91
N HIS A 86 -1.61 2.68 7.26
CA HIS A 86 -1.74 1.25 6.96
C HIS A 86 -1.82 0.93 5.46
N LEU A 87 -2.33 1.84 4.63
CA LEU A 87 -2.38 1.60 3.18
C LEU A 87 -1.13 2.11 2.47
N VAL A 88 -0.44 3.08 3.07
CA VAL A 88 0.64 3.82 2.42
C VAL A 88 2.02 3.22 2.76
N TRP A 89 2.13 2.40 3.80
CA TRP A 89 3.42 1.80 4.19
C TRP A 89 4.14 1.02 3.07
N PRO A 90 3.47 0.31 2.14
CA PRO A 90 4.15 -0.40 1.08
C PRO A 90 4.91 0.53 0.13
N LEU A 91 4.54 1.82 0.06
CA LEU A 91 5.25 2.81 -0.74
C LEU A 91 6.64 3.13 -0.14
N PHE A 92 6.86 2.92 1.16
CA PHE A 92 8.21 3.00 1.74
C PHE A 92 9.14 1.96 1.13
N ILE A 93 8.63 0.76 0.81
CA ILE A 93 9.39 -0.28 0.10
C ILE A 93 9.58 0.09 -1.37
N ALA A 94 8.58 0.71 -1.99
CA ALA A 94 8.66 1.19 -3.38
C ALA A 94 9.66 2.35 -3.56
N SER A 95 10.01 3.06 -2.49
CA SER A 95 10.90 4.23 -2.53
C SER A 95 12.28 3.95 -3.16
N PRO A 96 13.09 2.98 -2.67
CA PRO A 96 14.32 2.60 -3.34
C PRO A 96 14.09 2.06 -4.76
N ALA A 97 12.94 1.43 -5.03
CA ALA A 97 12.61 0.93 -6.36
C ALA A 97 12.49 2.07 -7.38
N VAL A 98 11.82 3.16 -7.01
CA VAL A 98 11.68 4.35 -7.86
C VAL A 98 13.02 5.07 -8.03
N GLY A 99 13.85 5.16 -6.99
CA GLY A 99 15.21 5.68 -7.10
C GLY A 99 16.05 4.91 -8.13
N LEU A 100 16.02 3.58 -8.07
CA LEU A 100 16.71 2.73 -9.03
C LEU A 100 16.07 2.81 -10.43
N LEU A 101 14.75 2.94 -10.53
CA LEU A 101 14.04 3.12 -11.80
C LEU A 101 14.44 4.43 -12.50
N LEU A 102 14.56 5.53 -11.75
CA LEU A 102 15.07 6.79 -12.29
C LEU A 102 16.50 6.64 -12.80
N LEU A 103 17.36 5.96 -12.03
CA LEU A 103 18.74 5.66 -12.44
C LEU A 103 18.77 4.82 -13.74
N TYR A 104 17.89 3.83 -13.88
CA TYR A 104 17.78 3.04 -15.10
C TYR A 104 17.33 3.88 -16.30
N LEU A 105 16.27 4.69 -16.14
CA LEU A 105 15.68 5.48 -17.24
C LEU A 105 16.60 6.59 -17.76
N PHE A 106 17.26 7.30 -16.85
CA PHE A 106 18.05 8.51 -17.14
C PHE A 106 19.57 8.31 -17.08
N GLY A 107 20.04 7.14 -16.64
CA GLY A 107 21.45 6.75 -16.62
C GLY A 107 21.83 5.80 -17.77
N ASN A 108 22.73 4.87 -17.49
CA ASN A 108 23.33 3.95 -18.48
C ASN A 108 22.43 2.76 -18.88
N ARG A 109 21.15 2.73 -18.48
CA ARG A 109 20.18 1.66 -18.80
C ARG A 109 20.74 0.24 -18.59
N SER A 110 21.46 0.02 -17.48
CA SER A 110 22.03 -1.29 -17.17
C SER A 110 20.92 -2.31 -16.86
N PRO A 111 20.77 -3.39 -17.64
CA PRO A 111 19.68 -4.36 -17.47
C PRO A 111 19.69 -5.05 -16.08
N GLY A 112 20.87 -5.15 -15.45
CA GLY A 112 21.02 -5.73 -14.12
C GLY A 112 20.25 -4.98 -13.02
N LEU A 113 19.99 -3.68 -13.18
CA LEU A 113 19.22 -2.90 -12.20
C LEU A 113 17.73 -3.25 -12.21
N LEU A 114 17.21 -3.84 -13.29
CA LEU A 114 15.79 -4.19 -13.38
C LEU A 114 15.40 -5.31 -12.43
N VAL A 115 16.35 -6.16 -12.03
CA VAL A 115 16.09 -7.24 -11.07
C VAL A 115 15.67 -6.67 -9.72
N PRO A 116 16.48 -5.83 -9.03
CA PRO A 116 16.06 -5.25 -7.76
C PRO A 116 14.85 -4.32 -7.90
N ILE A 117 14.73 -3.57 -9.00
CA ILE A 117 13.55 -2.73 -9.28
C ILE A 117 12.28 -3.59 -9.32
N GLY A 118 12.28 -4.67 -10.12
CA GLY A 118 11.14 -5.57 -10.27
C GLY A 118 10.77 -6.28 -8.98
N ILE A 119 11.77 -6.73 -8.21
CA ILE A 119 11.56 -7.36 -6.91
C ILE A 119 10.88 -6.38 -5.95
N LEU A 120 11.42 -5.18 -5.78
CA LEU A 120 10.90 -4.19 -4.84
C LEU A 120 9.49 -3.72 -5.24
N PHE A 121 9.23 -3.47 -6.52
CA PHE A 121 7.89 -3.11 -7.00
C PHE A 121 6.88 -4.24 -6.80
N THR A 122 7.28 -5.49 -7.04
CA THR A 122 6.37 -6.63 -6.86
C THR A 122 6.05 -6.85 -5.39
N ILE A 123 7.04 -6.71 -4.49
CA ILE A 123 6.82 -6.77 -3.04
C ILE A 123 5.91 -5.62 -2.60
N ALA A 124 6.22 -4.38 -2.98
CA ALA A 124 5.41 -3.22 -2.63
C ALA A 124 3.97 -3.36 -3.14
N GLY A 125 3.77 -3.81 -4.38
CA GLY A 125 2.45 -4.09 -4.95
C GLY A 125 1.72 -5.20 -4.22
N THR A 126 2.40 -6.29 -3.87
CA THR A 126 1.82 -7.41 -3.10
C THR A 126 1.34 -6.93 -1.73
N CYS A 127 2.17 -6.19 -1.00
CA CYS A 127 1.81 -5.61 0.28
C CYS A 127 0.65 -4.61 0.16
N PHE A 128 0.68 -3.74 -0.85
CA PHE A 128 -0.38 -2.78 -1.11
C PHE A 128 -1.73 -3.45 -1.39
N LEU A 129 -1.77 -4.44 -2.28
CA LEU A 129 -2.98 -5.21 -2.54
C LEU A 129 -3.42 -6.00 -1.29
N SER A 130 -2.47 -6.53 -0.52
CA SER A 130 -2.77 -7.30 0.70
C SER A 130 -3.46 -6.45 1.75
N GLU A 131 -3.02 -5.21 1.94
CA GLU A 131 -3.69 -4.28 2.86
C GLU A 131 -5.00 -3.76 2.30
N LEU A 132 -5.06 -3.44 1.00
CA LEU A 132 -6.26 -2.91 0.37
C LEU A 132 -7.44 -3.90 0.43
N PHE A 133 -7.18 -5.20 0.24
CA PHE A 133 -8.20 -6.23 0.26
C PHE A 133 -8.24 -7.05 1.56
N ASN A 134 -7.30 -6.83 2.49
CA ASN A 134 -7.11 -7.64 3.69
C ASN A 134 -6.94 -9.15 3.37
N LEU A 135 -6.21 -9.46 2.30
CA LEU A 135 -6.03 -10.81 1.74
C LEU A 135 -4.62 -11.38 1.96
N TRP A 136 -4.01 -11.09 3.11
CA TRP A 136 -2.67 -11.56 3.48
C TRP A 136 -2.49 -13.08 3.32
N GLY A 137 -3.54 -13.86 3.62
CA GLY A 137 -3.51 -15.32 3.49
C GLY A 137 -3.47 -15.85 2.06
N VAL A 138 -3.73 -15.00 1.05
CA VAL A 138 -3.80 -15.39 -0.38
C VAL A 138 -2.70 -14.75 -1.19
N LEU A 139 -2.34 -13.51 -0.89
CA LEU A 139 -1.39 -12.72 -1.68
C LEU A 139 0.08 -12.96 -1.30
N TRP A 140 0.36 -13.67 -0.20
CA TRP A 140 1.73 -14.03 0.18
C TRP A 140 2.59 -14.70 -0.92
N PRO A 141 2.07 -15.47 -1.89
CA PRO A 141 2.88 -16.01 -2.98
C PRO A 141 3.45 -14.92 -3.89
N GLY A 142 2.97 -13.68 -3.78
CA GLY A 142 3.58 -12.50 -4.39
C GLY A 142 5.03 -12.25 -3.96
N PHE A 143 5.45 -12.71 -2.77
CA PHE A 143 6.86 -12.68 -2.38
C PHE A 143 7.71 -13.70 -3.17
N ILE A 144 7.12 -14.83 -3.58
CA ILE A 144 7.77 -15.84 -4.44
C ILE A 144 7.84 -15.35 -5.88
N ILE A 145 6.80 -14.64 -6.36
CA ILE A 145 6.78 -14.12 -7.74
C ILE A 145 7.71 -12.91 -7.92
N ALA A 146 8.04 -12.18 -6.85
CA ALA A 146 8.92 -11.01 -6.91
C ALA A 146 10.27 -11.24 -7.64
N PRO A 147 11.09 -12.26 -7.29
CA PRO A 147 12.30 -12.58 -8.05
C PRO A 147 12.00 -13.03 -9.48
N ALA A 148 10.88 -13.71 -9.73
CA ALA A 148 10.50 -14.11 -11.09
C ALA A 148 10.23 -12.88 -11.98
N VAL A 149 9.51 -11.89 -11.46
CA VAL A 149 9.26 -10.62 -12.16
C VAL A 149 10.56 -9.87 -12.41
N GLY A 150 11.45 -9.79 -11.41
CA GLY A 150 12.76 -9.15 -11.56
C GLY A 150 13.63 -9.81 -12.64
N LEU A 151 13.70 -11.14 -12.66
CA LEU A 151 14.43 -11.89 -13.69
C LEU A 151 13.78 -11.77 -15.07
N PHE A 152 12.45 -11.74 -15.14
CA PHE A 152 11.71 -11.56 -16.38
C PHE A 152 11.95 -10.16 -16.99
N LEU A 153 11.98 -9.12 -16.15
CA LEU A 153 12.34 -7.77 -16.56
C LEU A 153 13.77 -7.70 -17.11
N LEU A 154 14.72 -8.40 -16.46
CA LEU A 154 16.09 -8.52 -16.99
C LEU A 154 16.10 -9.24 -18.34
N TYR A 155 15.32 -10.31 -18.51
CA TYR A 155 15.22 -11.02 -19.79
C TYR A 155 14.76 -10.09 -20.92
N ILE A 156 13.76 -9.25 -20.68
CA ILE A 156 13.23 -8.31 -21.69
C ILE A 156 14.25 -7.23 -22.05
N ALA A 157 14.91 -6.64 -21.05
CA ALA A 157 15.80 -5.49 -21.23
C ALA A 157 17.26 -5.86 -21.54
N GLY A 158 17.65 -7.11 -21.27
CA GLY A 158 18.99 -7.63 -21.48
C GLY A 158 19.14 -8.35 -22.82
N ASN A 159 20.01 -9.35 -22.84
CA ASN A 159 20.36 -10.10 -24.06
C ASN A 159 19.35 -11.20 -24.44
N ARG A 160 18.21 -11.29 -23.74
CA ARG A 160 17.18 -12.33 -23.93
C ARG A 160 17.73 -13.75 -23.84
N ASP A 161 18.62 -14.00 -22.89
CA ASP A 161 19.20 -15.34 -22.71
C ASP A 161 18.10 -16.31 -22.25
N PRO A 162 17.82 -17.39 -23.02
CA PRO A 162 16.71 -18.30 -22.73
C PRO A 162 16.90 -19.06 -21.41
N GLY A 163 18.15 -19.16 -20.90
CA GLY A 163 18.45 -19.79 -19.61
C GLY A 163 17.77 -19.12 -18.42
N LEU A 164 17.47 -17.83 -18.48
CA LEU A 164 16.78 -17.12 -17.39
C LEU A 164 15.28 -17.46 -17.30
N LEU A 165 14.68 -17.92 -18.40
CA LEU A 165 13.26 -18.27 -18.42
C LEU A 165 12.98 -19.49 -17.55
N ILE A 166 13.93 -20.41 -17.41
CA ILE A 166 13.76 -21.64 -16.62
C ILE A 166 13.45 -21.29 -15.15
N PRO A 167 14.27 -20.49 -14.42
CA PRO A 167 13.93 -20.01 -13.09
C PRO A 167 12.60 -19.25 -13.02
N VAL A 168 12.33 -18.38 -14.00
CA VAL A 168 11.10 -17.58 -14.04
C VAL A 168 9.87 -18.49 -14.08
N PHE A 169 9.84 -19.47 -14.98
CA PHE A 169 8.72 -20.41 -15.07
C PHE A 169 8.55 -21.25 -13.81
N ILE A 170 9.65 -21.71 -13.19
CA ILE A 170 9.58 -22.49 -11.95
C ILE A 170 9.01 -21.63 -10.81
N LEU A 171 9.54 -20.43 -10.60
CA LEU A 171 9.08 -19.52 -9.54
C LEU A 171 7.63 -19.09 -9.74
N THR A 172 7.25 -18.73 -10.98
CA THR A 172 5.87 -18.38 -11.31
C THR A 172 4.93 -19.58 -11.12
N GLY A 173 5.33 -20.78 -11.56
CA GLY A 173 4.55 -22.00 -11.38
C GLY A 173 4.27 -22.30 -9.91
N ILE A 174 5.31 -22.23 -9.07
CA ILE A 174 5.18 -22.40 -7.61
C ILE A 174 4.26 -21.31 -7.04
N ALA A 175 4.49 -20.04 -7.36
CA ALA A 175 3.67 -18.94 -6.85
C ALA A 175 2.18 -19.10 -7.21
N VAL A 176 1.88 -19.54 -8.44
CA VAL A 176 0.50 -19.79 -8.92
C VAL A 176 -0.14 -20.95 -8.15
N ILE A 177 0.58 -22.05 -7.92
CA ILE A 177 0.07 -23.19 -7.14
C ILE A 177 -0.31 -22.73 -5.72
N PHE A 178 0.58 -22.00 -5.06
CA PHE A 178 0.35 -21.49 -3.71
C PHE A 178 -0.78 -20.45 -3.65
N PHE A 179 -0.88 -19.58 -4.66
CA PHE A 179 -1.98 -18.61 -4.78
C PHE A 179 -3.33 -19.29 -4.97
N SER A 180 -3.36 -20.37 -5.78
CA SER A 180 -4.55 -21.20 -5.99
C SER A 180 -4.99 -21.86 -4.68
N ILE A 181 -4.06 -22.43 -3.90
CA ILE A 181 -4.36 -23.03 -2.59
C ILE A 181 -4.91 -21.97 -1.62
N GLY A 182 -4.31 -20.79 -1.58
CA GLY A 182 -4.76 -19.67 -0.74
C GLY A 182 -6.20 -19.24 -1.07
N THR A 183 -6.50 -19.08 -2.36
CA THR A 183 -7.84 -18.71 -2.85
C THR A 183 -8.88 -19.77 -2.47
N MET A 184 -8.54 -21.05 -2.66
CA MET A 184 -9.44 -22.16 -2.33
C MET A 184 -9.75 -22.24 -0.83
N ARG A 185 -8.77 -21.93 0.03
CA ARG A 185 -8.95 -21.85 1.48
C ARG A 185 -9.91 -20.72 1.89
N LEU A 186 -9.92 -19.60 1.16
CA LEU A 186 -10.85 -18.50 1.40
C LEU A 186 -12.28 -18.94 1.06
N ILE A 187 -12.48 -19.50 -0.14
CA ILE A 187 -13.77 -20.05 -0.61
C ILE A 187 -14.33 -21.08 0.36
N GLY A 188 -13.51 -22.02 0.83
CA GLY A 188 -13.93 -23.08 1.74
C GLY A 188 -14.42 -22.56 3.09
N ARG A 189 -13.89 -21.42 3.55
CA ARG A 189 -14.32 -20.77 4.79
C ARG A 189 -15.73 -20.18 4.64
N TYR A 190 -15.98 -19.45 3.56
CA TYR A 190 -17.32 -18.94 3.24
C TYR A 190 -18.34 -20.08 3.08
N PHE A 191 -17.95 -21.15 2.39
CA PHE A 191 -18.81 -22.34 2.23
C PHE A 191 -19.16 -22.97 3.58
N LYS A 192 -18.20 -23.10 4.51
CA LYS A 192 -18.45 -23.62 5.86
C LYS A 192 -19.46 -22.77 6.63
N TYR A 193 -19.36 -21.44 6.55
CA TYR A 193 -20.32 -20.54 7.21
C TYR A 193 -21.71 -20.60 6.57
N ILE A 194 -21.80 -20.67 5.24
CA ILE A 194 -23.08 -20.78 4.52
C ILE A 194 -23.74 -22.13 4.82
N ALA A 195 -23.00 -23.23 4.71
CA ALA A 195 -23.51 -24.57 4.99
C ALA A 195 -23.95 -24.68 6.46
N GLY A 196 -23.16 -24.17 7.40
CA GLY A 196 -23.52 -24.12 8.82
C GLY A 196 -24.77 -23.27 9.08
N GLY A 197 -24.86 -22.08 8.49
CA GLY A 197 -26.04 -21.22 8.60
C GLY A 197 -27.30 -21.87 8.02
N ALA A 198 -27.19 -22.49 6.85
CA ALA A 198 -28.29 -23.24 6.24
C ALA A 198 -28.76 -24.40 7.12
N LEU A 199 -27.83 -25.13 7.76
CA LEU A 199 -28.14 -26.23 8.67
C LEU A 199 -28.84 -25.76 9.94
N ILE A 200 -28.42 -24.63 10.50
CA ILE A 200 -29.09 -24.01 11.66
C ILE A 200 -30.53 -23.62 11.29
N ILE A 201 -30.74 -22.97 10.15
CA ILE A 201 -32.07 -22.59 9.66
C ILE A 201 -32.95 -23.83 9.42
N ALA A 202 -32.41 -24.86 8.78
CA ALA A 202 -33.10 -26.12 8.54
C ALA A 202 -33.48 -26.84 9.86
N GLY A 203 -32.59 -26.83 10.85
CA GLY A 203 -32.85 -27.37 12.18
C GLY A 203 -33.98 -26.63 12.90
N ILE A 204 -33.95 -25.30 12.90
CA ILE A 204 -35.01 -24.47 13.50
C ILE A 204 -36.36 -24.69 12.79
N SER A 205 -36.37 -24.76 11.47
CA SER A 205 -37.59 -25.03 10.69
C SER A 205 -38.22 -26.39 11.01
N THR A 206 -37.38 -27.40 11.26
CA THR A 206 -37.83 -28.75 11.65
C THR A 206 -38.50 -28.75 13.02
N ILE A 207 -37.98 -27.99 13.99
CA ILE A 207 -38.56 -27.89 15.34
C ILE A 207 -39.87 -27.10 15.34
N LEU A 208 -39.98 -26.06 14.52
CA LEU A 208 -41.19 -25.22 14.42
C LEU A 208 -42.34 -25.89 13.66
N LYS A 209 -42.06 -26.94 12.88
CA LYS A 209 -43.10 -27.77 12.27
C LYS A 209 -43.79 -28.60 13.36
N ARG A 210 -44.83 -28.01 13.98
CA ARG A 210 -45.72 -28.75 14.90
C ARG A 210 -46.23 -30.02 14.20
N PRO A 211 -46.29 -31.17 14.92
CA PRO A 211 -46.90 -32.37 14.36
C PRO A 211 -48.36 -32.05 14.02
N SER A 212 -48.76 -32.28 12.77
CA SER A 212 -50.16 -32.11 12.39
C SER A 212 -50.98 -33.05 13.26
N SER A 213 -51.82 -32.49 14.12
CA SER A 213 -52.84 -33.23 14.86
C SER A 213 -53.71 -33.98 13.85
N ARG A 214 -53.40 -35.27 13.61
CA ARG A 214 -54.33 -36.19 12.99
C ARG A 214 -55.41 -36.48 14.03
N ARG A 215 -56.51 -35.75 13.90
CA ARG A 215 -57.79 -36.03 14.54
C ARG A 215 -58.13 -37.50 14.25
N TYR A 216 -58.01 -38.35 15.26
CA TYR A 216 -58.67 -39.66 15.27
C TYR A 216 -60.16 -39.35 15.39
N ASP A 217 -60.89 -39.44 14.28
CA ASP A 217 -62.35 -39.43 14.34
C ASP A 217 -62.81 -40.78 14.90
N ASP A 218 -63.47 -40.71 16.05
CA ASP A 218 -64.26 -41.77 16.65
C ASP A 218 -65.27 -42.31 15.63
N GLN A 219 -65.04 -43.53 15.16
CA GLN A 219 -66.04 -44.28 14.39
C GLN A 219 -66.34 -45.61 15.05
N ASN A 220 -66.71 -45.56 16.34
CA ASN A 220 -67.38 -46.66 17.03
C ASN A 220 -68.75 -46.19 17.53
N ARG A 221 -69.70 -46.12 16.61
CA ARG A 221 -71.13 -46.25 16.90
C ARG A 221 -71.67 -47.36 16.02
N PHE A 222 -71.86 -48.54 16.60
CA PHE A 222 -73.00 -49.45 16.40
C PHE A 222 -72.99 -50.47 17.54
#